data_AF-A0A2R7KN36-F1
#
_entry.id   AF-A0A2R7KN36-F1
#
_cell.length_a   1.000
_cell.length_b   1.000
_cell.length_c   1.000
_cell.angle_alpha   90.00
_cell.angle_beta   90.00
_cell.angle_gamma   90.00
#
_symmetry.space_group_name_H-M   'P 1'
#
loop_
_entity.id
_entity.type
_entity.pdbx_description
1 polymer ?
#
loop_
_entity_poly.entity_id
_entity_poly.type
_entity_poly.pdbx_seq_one_letter_code
_entity_poly.pdbx_strand_id
1 'polypeptide(L)'
;MKKAFVFLAVLFLSFVNAQDKSEKTFKESPLVLKINVVEIFGTLTTPNNLTKRVPVALIISGSGPTDRDGNNPMMKNNSLKMLSEALAKNGIATLRYDK
;
A
#
# COMPACT_ATOMS: atom_id res chain seq x y z
N MET A 1 -7.86 -40.05 23.21
CA MET A 1 -7.08 -38.84 23.54
C MET A 1 -5.86 -38.65 22.64
N LYS A 2 -4.92 -39.60 22.53
CA LYS A 2 -3.71 -39.46 21.69
C LYS A 2 -3.99 -39.19 20.20
N LYS A 3 -4.99 -39.86 19.61
CA LYS A 3 -5.37 -39.66 18.18
C LYS A 3 -5.93 -38.26 17.89
N ALA A 4 -6.68 -37.68 18.83
CA ALA A 4 -7.19 -36.31 18.71
C ALA A 4 -6.06 -35.28 18.80
N PHE A 5 -5.05 -35.53 19.65
CA PHE A 5 -3.87 -34.68 19.76
C PHE A 5 -3.02 -34.68 18.48
N VAL A 6 -2.85 -35.85 17.85
CA VAL A 6 -2.16 -35.97 16.55
C VAL A 6 -2.95 -35.24 15.46
N PHE A 7 -4.27 -35.40 15.42
CA PHE A 7 -5.11 -34.70 14.44
C PHE A 7 -5.03 -33.17 14.59
N LEU A 8 -5.06 -32.67 15.83
CA LEU A 8 -4.94 -31.24 16.12
C LEU A 8 -3.56 -30.69 15.76
N ALA A 9 -2.49 -31.46 16.00
CA ALA A 9 -1.14 -31.10 15.61
C ALA A 9 -0.96 -31.03 14.08
N VAL A 10 -1.54 -31.99 13.35
CA VAL A 10 -1.54 -31.98 11.87
C VAL A 10 -2.33 -30.78 11.33
N LEU A 11 -3.50 -30.49 11.90
CA LEU A 11 -4.31 -29.33 11.51
C LEU A 11 -3.52 -28.02 11.74
N PHE A 12 -2.84 -27.90 12.87
CA PHE A 12 -2.04 -26.72 13.20
C PHE A 12 -0.84 -26.54 12.25
N LEU A 13 -0.18 -27.64 11.86
CA LEU A 13 0.92 -27.62 10.89
C LEU A 13 0.46 -27.18 9.49
N SER A 14 -0.76 -27.52 9.07
CA SER A 14 -1.34 -27.04 7.81
C SER A 14 -1.59 -25.53 7.82
N PHE A 15 -2.04 -24.97 8.95
CA PHE A 15 -2.23 -23.51 9.10
C PHE A 15 -0.92 -22.72 8.99
N VAL A 16 0.19 -23.27 9.49
CA VAL A 16 1.51 -22.60 9.40
C VAL A 16 2.00 -22.51 7.95
N ASN A 17 1.71 -23.50 7.12
CA ASN A 17 2.11 -23.52 5.70
C ASN A 17 1.17 -22.72 4.79
N ALA A 18 -0.02 -22.35 5.26
CA ALA A 18 -0.99 -21.57 4.50
C ALA A 18 -0.74 -20.05 4.56
N GLN A 19 0.36 -19.60 5.19
CA GLN A 19 0.74 -18.20 5.14
C GLN A 19 1.28 -17.86 3.76
N ASP A 20 0.37 -17.37 2.91
CA ASP A 20 0.68 -16.84 1.60
C ASP A 20 1.59 -15.60 1.77
N LYS A 21 2.89 -15.78 1.56
CA LYS A 21 3.84 -14.67 1.50
C LYS A 21 3.60 -13.94 0.19
N SER A 22 2.53 -13.15 0.12
CA SER A 22 2.33 -12.17 -0.95
C SER A 22 3.50 -11.21 -0.90
N GLU A 23 4.54 -11.47 -1.68
CA GLU A 23 5.65 -10.58 -1.88
C GLU A 23 5.07 -9.23 -2.35
N LYS A 24 5.19 -8.18 -1.53
CA LYS A 24 4.73 -6.85 -1.94
C LYS A 24 5.52 -6.45 -3.16
N THR A 25 4.87 -6.40 -4.32
CA THR A 25 5.46 -6.08 -5.63
C THR A 25 5.74 -4.58 -5.83
N PHE A 26 5.58 -3.78 -4.79
CA PHE A 26 5.80 -2.33 -4.78
C PHE A 26 6.37 -1.88 -3.43
N LYS A 27 6.95 -0.68 -3.41
CA LYS A 27 7.46 0.00 -2.20
C LYS A 27 6.70 1.30 -1.98
N GLU A 28 6.33 1.57 -0.73
CA GLU A 28 5.85 2.89 -0.30
C GLU A 28 6.95 3.55 0.54
N SER A 29 7.20 4.83 0.30
CA SER A 29 8.10 5.65 1.10
C SER A 29 7.48 7.03 1.37
N PRO A 30 7.59 7.57 2.59
CA PRO A 30 7.16 8.93 2.86
C PRO A 30 7.98 9.92 2.02
N LEU A 31 7.32 10.98 1.56
CA LEU A 31 7.96 12.07 0.82
C LEU A 31 7.51 13.41 1.41
N VAL A 32 8.44 14.35 1.56
CA VAL A 32 8.11 15.74 1.91
C VAL A 32 8.49 16.62 0.73
N LEU A 33 7.49 17.27 0.13
CA LEU A 33 7.65 18.22 -0.96
C LEU A 33 7.83 19.60 -0.35
N LYS A 34 9.00 20.20 -0.56
CA LYS A 34 9.27 21.58 -0.14
C LYS A 34 8.89 22.52 -1.28
N ILE A 35 7.79 23.26 -1.11
CA ILE A 35 7.30 24.24 -2.08
C ILE A 35 7.40 25.62 -1.43
N ASN A 36 8.39 26.41 -1.85
CA ASN A 36 8.70 27.72 -1.25
C ASN A 36 8.95 27.59 0.26
N VAL A 37 8.06 28.16 1.07
CA VAL A 37 8.09 28.12 2.55
C VAL A 37 7.14 27.08 3.14
N VAL A 38 6.47 26.28 2.31
CA VAL A 38 5.48 25.28 2.72
C VAL A 38 6.05 23.88 2.53
N GLU A 39 5.83 23.01 3.51
CA GLU A 39 6.10 21.58 3.41
C GLU A 39 4.78 20.83 3.19
N ILE A 40 4.73 20.04 2.12
CA ILE A 40 3.60 19.17 1.78
C ILE A 40 4.02 17.73 2.00
N PHE A 41 3.28 17.01 2.84
CA PHE A 41 3.56 15.62 3.14
C PHE A 41 2.87 14.71 2.12
N GLY A 42 3.57 13.67 1.70
CA GLY A 42 3.06 12.72 0.74
C GLY A 42 3.65 11.33 0.90
N THR A 43 3.22 10.45 0.01
CA THR A 43 3.65 9.06 -0.10
C THR A 43 4.00 8.79 -1.55
N LEU A 44 5.24 8.36 -1.77
CA LEU A 44 5.70 7.85 -3.05
C LEU A 44 5.54 6.33 -3.07
N THR A 45 4.83 5.83 -4.07
CA THR A 45 4.68 4.39 -4.32
C THR A 45 5.35 4.04 -5.62
N THR A 46 6.31 3.12 -5.58
CA THR A 46 7.10 2.70 -6.75
C THR A 46 6.94 1.21 -7.02
N PRO A 47 6.92 0.77 -8.29
CA PRO A 47 7.08 -0.64 -8.63
C PRO A 47 8.38 -1.21 -8.01
N ASN A 48 8.38 -2.50 -7.65
CA ASN A 48 9.63 -3.17 -7.30
C ASN A 48 10.55 -3.27 -8.52
N ASN A 49 11.87 -3.33 -8.26
CA ASN A 49 12.89 -3.59 -9.28
C ASN A 49 12.84 -2.59 -10.45
N LEU A 50 12.79 -1.29 -10.13
CA LEU A 50 12.97 -0.19 -11.08
C LEU A 50 14.32 -0.34 -11.82
N THR A 51 14.28 -0.95 -13.00
CA THR A 51 15.44 -1.12 -13.89
C THR A 51 15.43 -0.13 -15.05
N LYS A 52 14.29 0.54 -15.26
CA LYS A 52 14.03 1.48 -16.36
C LYS A 52 13.17 2.64 -15.85
N ARG A 53 13.10 3.72 -16.64
CA ARG A 53 12.14 4.81 -16.37
C ARG A 53 10.72 4.25 -16.48
N VAL A 54 9.86 4.66 -15.54
CA VAL A 54 8.44 4.30 -15.50
C VAL A 54 7.58 5.55 -15.62
N PRO A 55 6.36 5.45 -16.16
CA PRO A 55 5.38 6.52 -16.03
C PRO A 55 5.09 6.83 -14.56
N VAL A 56 4.76 8.10 -14.29
CA VAL A 56 4.41 8.58 -12.96
C VAL A 56 3.03 9.23 -13.00
N ALA A 57 2.15 8.85 -12.08
CA ALA A 57 0.85 9.49 -11.88
C ALA A 57 0.85 10.29 -10.57
N LEU A 58 0.42 11.54 -10.63
CA LEU A 58 0.10 12.33 -9.44
C LEU A 58 -1.38 12.08 -9.10
N ILE A 59 -1.65 11.57 -7.90
CA ILE A 59 -3.01 11.34 -7.41
C ILE A 59 -3.37 12.47 -6.46
N ILE A 60 -4.44 13.18 -6.80
CA ILE A 60 -4.97 14.30 -6.03
C ILE A 60 -6.23 13.82 -5.33
N SER A 61 -6.33 14.03 -4.01
CA SER A 61 -7.53 13.67 -3.26
C SER A 61 -8.74 14.50 -3.66
N GLY A 62 -9.94 13.94 -3.45
CA GLY A 62 -11.21 14.60 -3.76
C GLY A 62 -11.52 15.80 -2.84
N SER A 63 -12.74 16.30 -2.94
CA SER A 63 -13.20 17.42 -2.10
C SER A 63 -13.34 17.05 -0.61
N GLY A 64 -13.13 18.04 0.26
CA GLY A 64 -13.35 17.92 1.71
C GLY A 64 -12.07 17.58 2.48
N PRO A 65 -12.19 17.18 3.76
CA PRO A 65 -11.06 16.80 4.61
C PRO A 65 -10.55 15.39 4.24
N THR A 66 -10.22 15.16 2.97
CA THR A 66 -9.76 13.87 2.45
C THR A 66 -8.23 13.81 2.40
N ASP A 67 -7.66 12.85 3.11
CA ASP A 67 -6.21 12.62 3.14
C ASP A 67 -5.68 12.00 1.84
N ARG A 68 -4.35 11.91 1.72
CA ARG A 68 -3.65 11.30 0.59
C ARG A 68 -4.02 9.84 0.29
N ASP A 69 -4.63 9.12 1.25
CA ASP A 69 -5.01 7.72 1.09
C ASP A 69 -6.51 7.58 0.70
N GLY A 70 -7.25 8.69 0.64
CA GLY A 70 -8.67 8.71 0.30
C GLY A 70 -9.60 8.57 1.51
N ASN A 71 -9.09 8.76 2.72
CA ASN A 71 -9.86 8.70 3.95
C ASN A 71 -10.34 10.08 4.39
N ASN A 72 -11.42 10.12 5.15
CA ASN A 72 -11.92 11.33 5.80
C ASN A 72 -12.10 11.07 7.31
N PRO A 73 -12.38 12.09 8.15
CA PRO A 73 -12.50 11.92 9.60
C PRO A 73 -13.57 10.93 10.05
N MET A 74 -14.61 10.70 9.23
CA MET A 74 -15.75 9.83 9.56
C MET A 74 -15.64 8.44 8.92
N MET A 75 -14.77 8.25 7.93
CA MET A 75 -14.71 7.05 7.10
C MET A 75 -13.30 6.78 6.57
N LYS A 76 -12.85 5.55 6.76
CA LYS A 76 -11.59 5.02 6.22
C LYS A 76 -11.88 4.00 5.13
N ASN A 77 -11.49 4.31 3.89
CA ASN A 77 -11.67 3.40 2.75
C ASN A 77 -10.36 3.07 2.01
N ASN A 78 -9.30 3.89 2.18
CA ASN A 78 -7.99 3.73 1.53
C ASN A 78 -8.05 3.60 -0.01
N SER A 79 -9.10 4.11 -0.66
CA SER A 79 -9.34 3.92 -2.09
C SER A 79 -8.19 4.43 -2.96
N LEU A 80 -7.64 5.61 -2.65
CA LEU A 80 -6.52 6.19 -3.39
C LEU A 80 -5.22 5.44 -3.12
N LYS A 81 -5.06 4.92 -1.90
CA LYS A 81 -3.97 4.02 -1.58
C LYS A 81 -4.04 2.73 -2.40
N MET A 82 -5.18 2.05 -2.40
CA MET A 82 -5.38 0.82 -3.15
C MET A 82 -5.17 1.02 -4.66
N LEU A 83 -5.66 2.14 -5.21
CA LEU A 83 -5.41 2.51 -6.61
C LEU A 83 -3.91 2.65 -6.90
N SER A 84 -3.20 3.34 -6.02
CA SER A 84 -1.74 3.53 -6.11
C SER A 84 -0.96 2.21 -6.05
N GLU A 85 -1.35 1.29 -5.17
CA GLU A 85 -0.75 -0.05 -5.09
C GLU A 85 -1.01 -0.86 -6.36
N ALA A 86 -2.22 -0.76 -6.92
CA ALA A 86 -2.58 -1.41 -8.18
C ALA A 86 -1.83 -0.80 -9.39
N LEU A 87 -1.65 0.51 -9.44
CA LEU A 87 -0.85 1.19 -10.46
C LEU A 87 0.62 0.76 -10.39
N ALA A 88 1.19 0.67 -9.19
CA ALA A 88 2.57 0.21 -8.99
C ALA A 88 2.77 -1.25 -9.40
N LYS A 89 1.79 -2.12 -9.12
CA LYS A 89 1.73 -3.50 -9.63
C LYS A 89 1.74 -3.57 -11.16
N ASN A 90 1.24 -2.54 -11.83
CA ASN A 90 1.20 -2.41 -13.29
C ASN A 90 2.35 -1.52 -13.85
N GLY A 91 3.39 -1.27 -13.06
CA GLY A 91 4.58 -0.56 -13.53
C GLY A 91 4.44 0.96 -13.59
N ILE A 92 3.43 1.55 -12.93
CA ILE A 92 3.22 2.99 -12.84
C ILE A 92 3.55 3.46 -11.42
N ALA A 93 4.53 4.34 -11.27
CA ALA A 93 4.80 4.95 -9.98
C ALA A 93 3.75 6.02 -9.67
N THR A 94 3.45 6.25 -8.39
CA THR A 94 2.45 7.23 -7.98
C THR A 94 2.94 8.11 -6.84
N LEU A 95 2.60 9.39 -6.90
CA LEU A 95 2.73 10.31 -5.77
C LEU A 95 1.33 10.65 -5.25
N ARG A 96 1.09 10.44 -3.96
CA ARG A 96 -0.11 10.92 -3.23
C ARG A 96 0.34 11.96 -2.20
N TYR A 97 -0.43 13.02 -1.96
CA TYR A 97 -0.06 14.08 -1.01
C TYR A 97 -1.26 14.62 -0.22
N ASP A 98 -1.00 15.20 0.95
CA ASP A 98 -2.00 15.92 1.75
C ASP A 98 -2.11 17.36 1.28
N LYS A 99 -3.34 17.79 0.96
CA LYS A 99 -3.64 19.14 0.49
C LYS A 99 -3.81 20.13 1.64
#